data_AF-D5RSV2-F1
#
_entry.id   AF-D5RSV2-F1
#
_cell.length_a   1.000
_cell.length_b   1.000
_cell.length_c   1.000
_cell.angle_alpha   90.00
_cell.angle_beta   90.00
_cell.angle_gamma   90.00
#
_symmetry.space_group_name_H-M   'P 1'
#
loop_
_entity.id
_entity.type
_entity.pdbx_description
1 polymer ?
#
loop_
_entity_poly.entity_id
_entity_poly.type
_entity_poly.pdbx_seq_one_letter_code
_entity_poly.pdbx_strand_id
1 'polypeptide(L)'
;MAVYTEVSDEALRAFLSEYELGELLAFRGIAEGVENSNYALRTTIGDYILTLYEKRVDPAELPWFLGLMRHLAAQGISCPLPVAGRDTVALRQLAGRPAAICTFLPGVWPRRVQPGHCAPLGAA
;
A
#
# COMPACT_ATOMS: atom_id res chain seq x y z
N MET A 1 -13.91 5.71 10.13
CA MET A 1 -13.05 6.91 10.07
C MET A 1 -11.64 6.41 10.29
N ALA A 2 -10.83 6.28 9.25
CA ALA A 2 -9.50 5.67 9.38
C ALA A 2 -8.48 6.25 8.39
N VAL A 3 -8.42 7.58 8.38
CA VAL A 3 -7.21 8.30 8.00
C VAL A 3 -6.79 8.98 9.29
N TYR A 4 -5.72 8.49 9.91
CA TYR A 4 -5.20 9.02 11.18
C TYR A 4 -4.19 10.13 10.93
N THR A 5 -3.41 10.01 9.86
CA THR A 5 -2.42 10.98 9.42
C THR A 5 -2.86 11.55 8.09
N GLU A 6 -3.20 12.85 8.06
CA GLU A 6 -3.49 13.57 6.82
C GLU A 6 -2.21 13.92 6.07
N VAL A 7 -2.19 13.61 4.77
CA VAL A 7 -1.11 13.98 3.86
C VAL A 7 -1.59 15.09 2.93
N SER A 8 -0.87 16.21 2.90
CA SER A 8 -1.17 17.31 1.97
C SER A 8 -0.82 16.94 0.52
N ASP A 9 -1.49 17.55 -0.45
CA ASP A 9 -1.21 17.34 -1.88
C ASP A 9 0.26 17.66 -2.21
N GLU A 10 0.80 18.74 -1.65
CA GLU A 10 2.21 19.13 -1.82
C GLU A 10 3.18 18.08 -1.26
N ALA A 11 2.96 17.61 -0.02
CA ALA A 11 3.81 16.59 0.59
C ALA A 11 3.74 15.26 -0.17
N LEU A 12 2.55 14.89 -0.65
CA LEU A 12 2.37 13.69 -1.45
C LEU A 12 3.07 13.79 -2.80
N ARG A 13 2.96 14.92 -3.51
CA ARG A 13 3.66 15.12 -4.78
C ARG A 13 5.17 15.11 -4.62
N ALA A 14 5.69 15.77 -3.58
CA ALA A 14 7.11 15.73 -3.24
C ALA A 14 7.57 14.28 -3.00
N PHE A 15 6.83 13.52 -2.20
CA PHE A 15 7.11 12.11 -1.95
C PHE A 15 7.08 11.25 -3.21
N LEU A 16 6.08 11.45 -4.09
CA LEU A 16 5.95 10.67 -5.33
C LEU A 16 7.03 10.99 -6.36
N SER A 17 7.67 12.16 -6.29
CA SER A 17 8.80 12.52 -7.17
C SER A 17 10.00 11.59 -7.02
N GLU A 18 10.13 10.93 -5.87
CA GLU A 18 11.19 9.95 -5.57
C GLU A 18 10.96 8.60 -6.27
N TYR A 19 9.83 8.41 -6.96
CA TYR A 19 9.46 7.16 -7.61
C TYR A 19 9.34 7.31 -9.13
N GLU A 20 9.33 6.17 -9.81
CA GLU A 20 9.01 6.07 -11.24
C GLU A 20 7.53 5.73 -11.44
N LEU A 21 6.66 6.56 -10.86
CA LEU A 21 5.20 6.36 -10.85
C LEU A 21 4.44 7.30 -11.79
N GLY A 22 5.13 8.05 -12.65
CA GLY A 22 4.49 9.07 -13.47
C GLY A 22 3.90 10.21 -12.64
N GLU A 23 2.86 10.86 -13.16
CA GLU A 23 2.23 12.01 -12.52
C GLU A 23 1.03 11.59 -11.67
N LEU A 24 0.89 12.20 -10.49
CA LEU A 24 -0.28 12.01 -9.63
C LEU A 24 -1.50 12.71 -10.24
N LEU A 25 -2.48 11.90 -10.65
CA LEU A 25 -3.76 12.36 -11.20
C LEU A 25 -4.80 12.59 -10.11
N ALA A 26 -4.88 11.68 -9.14
CA ALA A 26 -5.80 11.78 -8.01
C ALA A 26 -5.31 10.92 -6.84
N PHE A 27 -5.68 11.30 -5.62
CA PHE A 27 -5.55 10.43 -4.45
C PHE A 27 -6.78 10.53 -3.55
N ARG A 28 -7.05 9.48 -2.79
CA ARG A 28 -8.17 9.44 -1.84
C ARG A 28 -7.81 8.61 -0.62
N GLY A 29 -8.06 9.14 0.56
CA GLY A 29 -7.97 8.39 1.81
C GLY A 29 -9.01 7.27 1.89
N ILE A 30 -8.59 6.09 2.33
CA ILE A 30 -9.43 4.89 2.49
C ILE A 30 -9.86 4.81 3.96
N ALA A 31 -11.12 5.13 4.23
CA ALA A 31 -11.64 5.24 5.59
C ALA A 31 -11.98 3.90 6.28
N GLU A 32 -11.74 2.77 5.60
CA GLU A 32 -12.02 1.41 6.06
C GLU A 32 -10.81 0.71 6.72
N GLY A 33 -9.67 1.41 6.88
CA GLY A 33 -8.54 0.92 7.67
C GLY A 33 -8.89 0.77 9.16
N VAL A 34 -8.15 -0.06 9.89
CA VAL A 34 -8.30 -0.18 11.35
C VAL A 34 -7.10 0.44 12.07
N GLU A 35 -5.92 0.34 11.48
CA GLU A 35 -4.66 0.66 12.17
C GLU A 35 -3.75 1.61 11.41
N ASN A 36 -3.81 1.61 10.07
CA ASN A 36 -2.92 2.41 9.23
C ASN A 36 -3.71 3.41 8.39
N SER A 37 -3.09 4.55 8.10
CA SER A 37 -3.63 5.51 7.14
C SER A 37 -3.33 5.01 5.73
N ASN A 38 -4.38 4.69 4.96
CA ASN A 38 -4.24 4.18 3.60
C ASN A 38 -4.80 5.19 2.60
N TYR A 39 -4.10 5.36 1.49
CA TYR A 39 -4.49 6.23 0.38
C TYR A 39 -4.46 5.44 -0.92
N ALA A 40 -5.58 5.46 -1.65
CA ALA A 40 -5.61 5.05 -3.04
C ALA A 40 -4.97 6.16 -3.89
N LEU A 41 -3.97 5.81 -4.68
CA LEU A 41 -3.28 6.71 -5.59
C LEU A 41 -3.63 6.31 -7.03
N ARG A 42 -3.97 7.30 -7.85
CA ARG A 42 -4.07 7.15 -9.30
C ARG A 42 -3.01 8.00 -9.97
N THR A 43 -2.21 7.35 -10.79
CA THR A 43 -1.14 7.99 -11.55
C THR A 43 -1.30 7.77 -13.05
N THR A 44 -0.45 8.40 -13.86
CA THR A 44 -0.46 8.21 -15.32
C THR A 44 -0.03 6.81 -15.76
N ILE A 45 0.65 6.04 -14.91
CA ILE A 45 1.15 4.70 -15.28
C ILE A 45 0.43 3.56 -14.53
N GLY A 46 -0.41 3.86 -13.54
CA GLY A 46 -1.12 2.85 -12.77
C GLY A 46 -1.77 3.35 -11.49
N ASP A 47 -2.50 2.45 -10.84
CA ASP A 47 -3.12 2.66 -9.54
C ASP A 47 -2.27 1.97 -8.44
N TYR A 48 -2.14 2.64 -7.29
CA TYR A 48 -1.30 2.21 -6.17
C TYR A 48 -1.99 2.44 -4.83
N ILE A 49 -1.46 1.80 -3.78
CA ILE A 49 -1.85 2.05 -2.40
C ILE A 49 -0.65 2.59 -1.64
N LEU A 50 -0.81 3.78 -1.07
CA LEU A 50 0.12 4.35 -0.10
C LEU A 50 -0.38 3.99 1.30
N THR A 51 0.49 3.41 2.11
CA THR A 51 0.23 3.09 3.51
C THR A 51 1.21 3.88 4.38
N LEU A 52 0.69 4.66 5.32
CA LEU A 52 1.46 5.23 6.42
C LEU A 52 1.25 4.35 7.64
N TYR A 53 2.34 3.79 8.15
CA TYR A 53 2.33 2.89 9.29
C TYR A 53 2.20 3.71 10.58
N GLU A 54 1.10 3.49 11.29
CA GLU A 54 0.86 4.15 12.58
C GLU A 54 1.58 3.41 13.72
N LYS A 55 1.41 3.91 14.95
CA LYS A 55 2.20 3.53 16.13
C LYS A 55 2.18 2.05 16.55
N ARG A 56 1.38 1.19 15.92
CA ARG A 56 1.22 -0.22 16.32
C ARG A 56 2.24 -1.16 15.68
N VAL A 57 3.03 -0.69 14.71
CA VAL A 57 4.05 -1.51 14.04
C VAL A 57 5.43 -1.00 14.43
N ASP A 58 6.32 -1.90 14.84
CA ASP A 58 7.73 -1.58 15.01
C ASP A 58 8.35 -1.30 13.63
N PRO A 59 8.87 -0.09 13.38
CA PRO A 59 9.50 0.23 12.10
C PRO A 59 10.64 -0.72 11.72
N ALA A 60 11.28 -1.38 12.69
CA ALA A 60 12.33 -2.37 12.45
C ALA A 60 11.82 -3.66 11.79
N GLU A 61 10.52 -3.97 11.92
CA GLU A 61 9.90 -5.15 11.32
C GLU A 61 9.38 -4.89 9.90
N LEU A 62 9.18 -3.62 9.52
CA LEU A 62 8.66 -3.24 8.20
C LEU A 62 9.49 -3.80 7.03
N PRO A 63 10.83 -3.77 7.05
CA PRO A 63 11.63 -4.40 6.01
C PRO A 63 11.31 -5.89 5.83
N TRP A 64 11.04 -6.61 6.92
CA TRP A 64 10.66 -8.03 6.87
C TRP A 64 9.29 -8.22 6.22
N PHE A 65 8.27 -7.44 6.62
CA PHE A 65 6.92 -7.53 6.03
C PHE A 65 6.93 -7.22 4.52
N LEU A 66 7.64 -6.16 4.12
CA LEU A 66 7.80 -5.80 2.72
C LEU A 66 8.58 -6.88 1.95
N GLY A 67 9.63 -7.44 2.55
CA GLY A 67 10.40 -8.54 1.98
C GLY A 67 9.55 -9.80 1.79
N LEU A 68 8.71 -10.14 2.77
CA LEU A 68 7.78 -11.27 2.68
C LEU A 68 6.81 -11.08 1.52
N MET A 69 6.17 -9.90 1.38
CA MET A 69 5.28 -9.63 0.25
C MET A 69 5.98 -9.84 -1.09
N ARG A 70 7.22 -9.34 -1.25
CA ARG A 70 8.02 -9.56 -2.48
C ARG A 70 8.31 -11.03 -2.72
N HIS A 71 8.66 -11.77 -1.67
CA HIS A 71 8.94 -13.21 -1.76
C HIS A 71 7.69 -13.99 -2.21
N LEU A 72 6.54 -13.74 -1.58
CA LEU A 72 5.29 -14.42 -1.91
C LEU A 72 4.82 -14.10 -3.34
N ALA A 73 4.92 -12.84 -3.76
CA ALA A 73 4.63 -12.45 -5.14
C ALA A 73 5.53 -13.19 -6.14
N ALA A 74 6.82 -13.33 -5.84
CA ALA A 74 7.76 -14.09 -6.67
C ALA A 74 7.46 -15.60 -6.71
N GLN A 75 6.72 -16.13 -5.74
CA GLN A 75 6.22 -17.52 -5.72
C GLN A 75 4.83 -17.66 -6.35
N GLY A 76 4.29 -16.61 -6.98
CA GLY A 76 3.01 -16.64 -7.68
C GLY A 76 1.78 -16.38 -6.80
N ILE A 77 1.97 -16.03 -5.53
CA ILE A 77 0.86 -15.59 -4.68
C ILE A 77 0.43 -14.18 -5.10
N SER A 78 -0.84 -14.02 -5.40
CA SER A 78 -1.43 -12.71 -5.72
C SER A 78 -1.51 -11.83 -4.47
N CYS A 79 -0.44 -11.11 -4.17
CA CYS A 79 -0.36 -10.12 -3.09
C CYS A 79 0.15 -8.76 -3.61
N PRO A 80 -0.07 -7.66 -2.87
CA PRO A 80 0.47 -6.36 -3.24
C PRO A 80 2.00 -6.39 -3.28
N LEU A 81 2.60 -5.79 -4.32
CA LEU A 81 4.05 -5.70 -4.44
C LEU A 81 4.53 -4.33 -3.96
N PRO A 82 5.47 -4.27 -2.99
CA PRO A 82 6.11 -3.01 -2.60
C PRO A 82 6.84 -2.37 -3.77
N VAL A 83 6.52 -1.12 -4.05
CA VAL A 83 7.15 -0.29 -5.07
C VAL A 83 8.37 0.39 -4.44
N ALA A 84 9.54 0.12 -5.00
CA ALA A 84 10.74 0.85 -4.64
C ALA A 84 10.79 2.21 -5.33
N GLY A 85 11.35 3.22 -4.67
CA GLY A 85 11.69 4.46 -5.36
C GLY A 85 12.98 4.30 -6.18
N ARG A 86 13.44 5.42 -6.73
CA ARG A 86 14.60 5.49 -7.65
C ARG A 86 15.90 5.00 -7.01
N ASP A 87 16.02 5.06 -5.69
CA ASP A 87 17.16 4.57 -4.92
C ASP A 87 17.06 3.07 -4.54
N THR A 88 16.07 2.35 -5.08
CA THR A 88 15.76 0.94 -4.80
C THR A 88 15.18 0.63 -3.41
N VAL A 89 14.91 1.65 -2.58
CA VAL A 89 14.31 1.52 -1.25
C VAL A 89 12.78 1.72 -1.32
N ALA A 90 12.04 0.78 -0.74
CA ALA A 90 10.57 0.80 -0.69
C ALA A 90 10.01 1.45 0.57
N LEU A 91 10.71 1.34 1.71
CA LEU A 91 10.30 1.95 2.97
C LEU A 91 10.89 3.36 3.08
N ARG A 92 10.04 4.37 3.19
CA ARG A 92 10.41 5.78 3.33
C ARG A 92 9.69 6.43 4.50
N GLN A 93 9.81 7.75 4.63
CA GLN A 93 9.01 8.54 5.56
C GLN A 93 8.12 9.54 4.83
N LEU A 94 6.90 9.72 5.34
CA LEU A 94 5.95 10.73 4.88
C LEU A 94 5.15 11.22 6.08
N ALA A 95 5.00 12.55 6.21
CA ALA A 95 4.29 13.16 7.34
C ALA A 95 4.75 12.67 8.73
N GLY A 96 6.05 12.39 8.87
CA GLY A 96 6.65 11.88 10.12
C GLY A 96 6.32 10.42 10.44
N ARG A 97 5.78 9.66 9.48
CA ARG A 97 5.48 8.23 9.61
C ARG A 97 6.28 7.40 8.62
N PRO A 98 6.66 6.15 8.96
CA PRO A 98 7.11 5.20 7.97
C PRO A 98 5.99 5.00 6.92
N ALA A 99 6.37 4.96 5.66
CA ALA A 99 5.45 4.88 4.55
C ALA A 99 5.96 3.94 3.46
N ALA A 100 5.05 3.19 2.84
CA ALA A 100 5.35 2.34 1.70
C ALA A 100 4.24 2.47 0.64
N ILE A 101 4.63 2.38 -0.62
CA ILE A 101 3.70 2.27 -1.75
C ILE A 101 3.68 0.81 -2.21
N CYS A 102 2.50 0.25 -2.42
CA CYS A 102 2.32 -1.07 -3.03
C CYS A 102 1.45 -0.98 -4.27
N THR A 103 1.58 -1.95 -5.18
CA THR A 103 0.70 -2.10 -6.34
C THR A 103 -0.76 -2.30 -5.91
N PHE A 104 -1.70 -1.74 -6.65
CA PHE A 104 -3.11 -2.01 -6.44
C PHE A 104 -3.49 -3.41 -6.93
N LEU A 105 -4.27 -4.16 -6.14
CA LEU A 105 -4.87 -5.41 -6.58
C LEU A 105 -6.33 -5.16 -6.98
N PRO A 106 -6.72 -5.44 -8.24
CA PRO A 106 -8.10 -5.30 -8.67
C PRO A 106 -8.98 -6.34 -7.98
N GLY A 107 -10.11 -5.90 -7.47
CA GLY A 107 -11.08 -6.77 -6.82
C GLY A 107 -11.90 -6.06 -5.78
N VAL A 108 -12.89 -6.77 -5.26
CA VAL A 108 -13.71 -6.33 -4.13
C VAL A 108 -13.80 -7.48 -3.14
N TRP A 109 -13.81 -7.17 -1.85
CA TRP A 109 -14.11 -8.18 -0.84
C TRP A 109 -15.64 -8.36 -0.76
N PRO A 110 -16.14 -9.61 -0.71
CA PRO A 110 -17.57 -9.86 -0.66
C PRO A 110 -18.17 -9.37 0.67
N ARG A 111 -19.17 -8.49 0.63
CA ARG A 111 -19.91 -8.03 1.82
C ARG A 111 -20.71 -9.16 2.49
N ARG A 112 -21.18 -10.13 1.69
CA ARG A 112 -21.81 -11.36 2.16
C ARG A 112 -20.98 -12.55 1.73
N VAL A 113 -20.28 -13.17 2.68
CA VAL A 113 -19.48 -14.38 2.43
C VAL A 113 -20.42 -15.55 2.14
N GLN A 114 -20.09 -16.34 1.11
CA GLN A 114 -20.81 -17.54 0.70
C GLN A 114 -19.83 -18.73 0.71
N PRO A 115 -20.29 -19.98 0.84
CA PRO A 115 -19.41 -21.15 0.86
C PRO A 115 -18.43 -21.21 -0.33
N GLY A 116 -18.86 -20.79 -1.53
CA GLY A 116 -18.00 -20.72 -2.71
C GLY A 116 -16.84 -19.71 -2.60
N HIS A 117 -16.94 -18.69 -1.76
CA HIS A 117 -15.84 -17.76 -1.46
C HIS A 117 -14.80 -18.36 -0.50
N CYS A 118 -15.19 -19.38 0.29
CA CYS A 118 -14.31 -19.99 1.27
C CYS A 118 -13.39 -21.04 0.66
N ALA A 119 -13.89 -21.83 -0.31
CA ALA A 119 -13.14 -22.93 -0.91
C ALA A 119 -11.77 -22.52 -1.49
N PRO A 120 -11.62 -21.36 -2.16
CA PRO A 120 -10.32 -20.92 -2.67
C PRO A 120 -9.30 -20.51 -1.59
N LEU A 121 -9.72 -20.21 -0.35
CA LEU A 121 -8.80 -19.69 0.68
C LEU A 121 -7.72 -20.69 1.12
N GLY A 122 -7.98 -21.99 0.94
CA GLY A 122 -7.02 -23.06 1.25
C GLY A 122 -6.28 -23.61 0.02
N ALA A 123 -6.52 -23.05 -1.17
CA ALA A 123 -5.83 -23.45 -2.38
C ALA A 123 -4.52 -22.67 -2.49
N ALA A 124 -3.47 -23.16 -1.82
CA ALA A 124 -2.10 -22.67 -1.92
C ALA A 124 -1.13 -23.86 -1.86
#